data_AF-A0A2D0JQE9-F1
#
_entry.id   AF-A0A2D0JQE9-F1
#
_cell.length_a   1.000
_cell.length_b   1.000
_cell.length_c   1.000
_cell.angle_alpha   90.00
_cell.angle_beta   90.00
_cell.angle_gamma   90.00
#
_symmetry.space_group_name_H-M   'P 1'
#
loop_
_entity.id
_entity.type
_entity.pdbx_description
1 polymer ?
#
loop_
_entity_poly.entity_id
_entity_poly.type
_entity_poly.pdbx_seq_one_letter_code
_entity_poly.pdbx_strand_id
1 'polypeptide(L)'
;MFKIIVTTTNQRTGKVKKATVRYKYKTLRGAEKAAKGIRSAGMPDDETLNVEIVRIYERRSPISLSQAMHNTKLATSLFYVILEKAKDECSIDLNNLIALACDINQGVYHALKAAVYEE
;
A
#
# COMPACT_ATOMS: atom_id res chain seq x y z
N MET A 1 -0.32 2.98 6.78
CA MET A 1 -1.17 3.76 7.71
C MET A 1 -2.49 3.02 7.90
N PHE A 2 -3.33 3.43 8.83
CA PHE A 2 -4.61 2.77 9.15
C PHE A 2 -5.71 3.82 9.21
N LYS A 3 -6.93 3.49 8.78
CA LYS A 3 -8.13 4.28 9.04
C LYS A 3 -9.13 3.45 9.83
N ILE A 4 -10.04 4.14 10.49
CA ILE A 4 -11.17 3.51 11.18
C ILE A 4 -12.43 3.82 10.38
N ILE A 5 -13.18 2.77 10.07
CA ILE A 5 -14.51 2.87 9.47
C ILE A 5 -15.51 2.52 10.56
N VAL A 6 -16.46 3.41 10.81
CA VAL A 6 -17.56 3.21 11.74
C VAL A 6 -18.82 2.98 10.92
N THR A 7 -19.48 1.87 11.18
CA THR A 7 -20.78 1.55 10.62
C THR A 7 -21.80 1.57 11.75
N THR A 8 -22.78 2.47 11.65
CA THR A 8 -23.90 2.54 12.58
C THR A 8 -25.14 1.96 11.91
N THR A 9 -25.83 1.04 12.58
CA THR A 9 -27.10 0.49 12.09
C THR A 9 -28.20 0.85 13.07
N ASN A 10 -29.20 1.58 12.61
CA ASN A 10 -30.40 1.85 13.40
C ASN A 10 -31.33 0.62 13.33
N GLN A 11 -31.58 -0.03 14.47
CA GLN A 11 -32.34 -1.27 14.53
C GLN A 11 -33.83 -1.07 14.19
N ARG A 12 -34.40 0.09 14.52
CA ARG A 12 -35.81 0.42 14.27
C ARG A 12 -36.14 0.61 12.80
N THR A 13 -35.23 1.23 12.05
CA THR A 13 -35.44 1.62 10.65
C THR A 13 -34.65 0.77 9.67
N GLY A 14 -33.72 -0.06 10.15
CA GLY A 14 -32.75 -0.81 9.35
C GLY A 14 -31.72 0.07 8.64
N LYS A 15 -31.70 1.39 8.89
CA LYS A 15 -30.85 2.33 8.18
C LYS A 15 -29.39 2.17 8.60
N VAL A 16 -28.52 1.87 7.63
CA VAL A 16 -27.08 1.75 7.81
C VAL A 16 -26.39 3.04 7.39
N LYS A 17 -25.51 3.57 8.25
CA LYS A 17 -24.63 4.70 7.96
C LYS A 17 -23.19 4.27 8.11
N LYS A 18 -22.36 4.51 7.08
CA LYS A 18 -20.92 4.28 7.13
C LYS A 18 -20.18 5.61 7.13
N ALA A 19 -19.28 5.80 8.07
CA ALA A 19 -18.44 6.98 8.17
C ALA A 19 -16.97 6.56 8.33
N THR A 20 -16.07 7.26 7.64
CA THR A 20 -14.64 7.14 7.90
C THR A 20 -14.25 8.17 8.95
N VAL A 21 -13.58 7.75 10.03
CA VAL A 21 -13.05 8.68 11.04
C VAL A 21 -12.00 9.58 10.39
N ARG A 22 -12.03 10.88 10.70
CA ARG A 22 -11.16 11.91 10.08
C ARG A 22 -9.66 11.60 10.15
N TYR A 23 -9.23 10.82 11.13
CA TYR A 23 -7.82 10.56 11.39
C TYR A 23 -7.32 9.28 10.72
N LYS A 24 -6.15 9.40 10.08
CA LYS A 24 -5.31 8.26 9.73
C LYS A 24 -4.28 8.02 10.83
N TYR A 25 -4.07 6.77 11.19
CA TYR A 25 -3.14 6.34 12.22
C TYR A 25 -1.86 5.76 11.59
N LYS A 26 -0.71 6.13 12.13
CA LYS A 26 0.58 5.63 11.64
C LYS A 26 0.79 4.14 11.97
N THR A 27 0.32 3.72 13.15
CA THR A 27 0.49 2.36 13.69
C THR A 27 -0.85 1.67 13.92
N LEU A 28 -0.84 0.32 13.87
CA LEU A 28 -2.03 -0.49 14.15
C LEU A 28 -2.49 -0.29 15.60
N ARG A 29 -1.55 -0.36 16.55
CA ARG A 29 -1.80 -0.14 17.98
C ARG A 29 -2.48 1.20 18.29
N GLY A 30 -2.10 2.25 17.58
CA GLY A 30 -2.75 3.56 17.70
C GLY A 30 -4.20 3.56 17.22
N ALA A 31 -4.46 2.88 16.09
CA ALA A 31 -5.80 2.70 15.56
C ALA A 31 -6.68 1.83 16.48
N GLU A 32 -6.13 0.76 17.06
CA GLU A 32 -6.83 -0.11 18.01
C GLU A 32 -7.23 0.63 19.29
N LYS A 33 -6.33 1.45 19.84
CA LYS A 33 -6.63 2.28 21.01
C LYS A 33 -7.77 3.25 20.73
N ALA A 34 -7.76 3.90 19.56
CA ALA A 34 -8.83 4.79 19.15
C ALA A 34 -10.16 4.04 18.89
N ALA A 35 -10.11 2.88 18.23
CA ALA A 35 -11.29 2.04 17.99
C ALA A 35 -11.93 1.58 19.30
N LYS A 36 -11.13 1.20 20.31
CA LYS A 36 -11.61 0.87 21.65
C LYS A 36 -12.33 2.05 22.30
N GLY A 37 -11.77 3.25 22.19
CA GLY A 37 -12.40 4.49 22.68
C GLY A 37 -13.77 4.76 22.05
N ILE A 38 -13.90 4.54 20.73
CA ILE A 38 -15.17 4.71 20.00
C ILE A 38 -16.18 3.65 20.46
N ARG A 39 -15.76 2.40 20.66
CA ARG A 39 -16.64 1.33 21.17
C ARG A 39 -17.14 1.59 22.59
N SER A 40 -16.36 2.31 23.41
CA SER A 40 -16.75 2.69 24.77
C SER A 40 -17.57 3.97 24.87
N ALA A 41 -17.71 4.74 23.77
CA ALA A 41 -18.61 5.89 23.75
C ALA A 41 -20.06 5.38 23.74
N GLY A 42 -20.88 5.86 24.67
CA GLY A 42 -22.27 5.42 24.80
C GLY A 42 -23.05 5.60 23.49
N MET A 43 -23.83 4.58 23.13
CA MET A 43 -24.74 4.60 21.99
C MET A 43 -26.19 4.74 22.43
N PRO A 44 -27.06 5.34 21.60
CA PRO A 44 -28.51 5.22 21.78
C PRO A 44 -28.94 3.76 21.69
N ASP A 45 -29.90 3.34 22.52
CA ASP A 45 -30.33 1.93 22.64
C ASP A 45 -30.78 1.29 21.30
N ASP A 46 -31.28 2.11 20.36
CA ASP A 46 -31.78 1.67 19.06
C ASP A 46 -30.68 1.60 17.97
N GLU A 47 -29.39 1.77 18.31
CA GLU A 47 -28.28 1.77 17.36
C GLU A 47 -27.22 0.71 17.69
N THR A 48 -26.65 0.08 16.65
CA THR A 48 -25.47 -0.78 16.78
C THR A 48 -24.27 -0.16 16.11
N LEU A 49 -23.10 -0.32 16.75
CA LEU A 49 -21.80 0.16 16.28
C LEU A 49 -20.96 -1.02 15.79
N ASN A 50 -20.52 -0.99 14.55
CA ASN A 50 -19.39 -1.78 14.08
C ASN A 50 -18.20 -0.85 13.78
N VAL A 51 -17.03 -1.20 14.30
CA VAL A 51 -15.78 -0.43 14.11
C VAL A 51 -14.74 -1.33 13.49
N GLU A 52 -14.37 -1.00 12.25
CA GLU A 52 -13.40 -1.71 11.45
C GLU A 52 -12.13 -0.88 11.30
N ILE A 53 -10.97 -1.53 11.49
CA ILE A 53 -9.67 -0.93 11.21
C ILE A 53 -9.21 -1.41 9.85
N VAL A 54 -8.99 -0.49 8.93
CA VAL A 54 -8.54 -0.79 7.57
C VAL A 54 -7.12 -0.31 7.38
N ARG A 55 -6.22 -1.20 6.97
CA ARG A 55 -4.88 -0.82 6.55
C ARG A 55 -4.99 -0.04 5.24
N ILE A 56 -4.47 1.19 5.25
CA ILE A 56 -4.31 2.01 4.05
C ILE A 56 -2.88 1.87 3.57
N TYR A 57 -2.75 1.39 2.35
CA TYR A 57 -1.60 1.65 1.52
C TYR A 57 -1.83 3.05 0.95
N GLU A 58 -1.09 4.04 1.46
CA GLU A 58 -1.03 5.31 0.73
C GLU A 58 -0.41 4.96 -0.63
N ARG A 59 -1.22 5.04 -1.69
CA ARG A 59 -0.65 5.17 -3.03
C ARG A 59 0.30 6.33 -2.91
N ARG A 60 1.60 6.05 -3.07
CA ARG A 60 2.58 7.11 -3.28
C ARG A 60 2.01 7.99 -4.38
N SER A 61 2.10 9.30 -4.20
CA SER A 61 1.77 10.25 -5.27
C SER A 61 2.41 9.73 -6.57
N PRO A 62 1.65 9.66 -7.67
CA PRO A 62 2.22 9.25 -8.94
C PRO A 62 3.49 10.04 -9.20
N ILE A 63 4.56 9.33 -9.57
CA ILE A 63 5.79 9.98 -10.03
C ILE A 63 5.60 10.39 -11.50
N SER A 64 6.34 11.40 -11.95
CA SER A 64 6.34 11.77 -13.37
C SER A 64 6.91 10.62 -14.22
N LEU A 65 6.54 10.58 -15.51
CA LEU A 65 7.10 9.62 -16.46
C LEU A 65 8.63 9.75 -16.55
N SER A 66 9.15 10.98 -16.53
CA SER A 66 10.59 11.25 -16.51
C SER A 66 11.29 10.65 -15.27
N GLN A 67 10.67 10.79 -14.09
CA GLN A 67 11.20 10.21 -12.86
C GLN A 67 11.12 8.68 -12.87
N ALA A 68 10.05 8.11 -13.42
CA ALA A 68 9.90 6.67 -13.58
C ALA A 68 10.98 6.10 -14.51
N MET A 69 11.23 6.76 -15.63
CA MET A 69 12.27 6.36 -16.59
C MET A 69 13.68 6.46 -15.99
N HIS A 70 13.95 7.55 -15.26
CA HIS A 70 15.22 7.69 -14.53
C HIS A 70 15.41 6.58 -13.48
N ASN A 71 14.37 6.28 -12.68
CA ASN A 71 14.44 5.28 -11.63
C ASN A 71 14.64 3.86 -12.18
N THR A 72 13.94 3.51 -13.25
CA THR A 72 14.09 2.19 -13.89
C THR A 72 15.46 2.02 -14.54
N LYS A 73 16.01 3.09 -15.14
CA LYS A 73 17.40 3.11 -15.62
C LYS A 73 18.41 2.90 -14.49
N LEU A 74 18.25 3.61 -13.37
CA LEU A 74 19.11 3.42 -12.19
C LEU A 74 18.99 2.00 -11.63
N ALA A 75 17.78 1.45 -11.57
CA ALA A 75 17.54 0.09 -11.13
C ALA A 75 18.25 -0.93 -12.03
N THR A 76 18.26 -0.73 -13.36
CA THR A 76 19.04 -1.58 -14.29
C THR A 76 20.52 -1.60 -13.91
N SER A 77 21.13 -0.44 -13.64
CA SER A 77 22.53 -0.37 -13.21
C SER A 77 22.77 -1.03 -11.85
N LEU A 78 21.82 -0.90 -10.91
CA LEU A 78 21.90 -1.55 -9.60
C LEU A 78 21.78 -3.08 -9.71
N PHE A 79 20.86 -3.59 -10.53
CA PHE A 79 20.68 -5.02 -10.74
C PHE A 79 21.95 -5.68 -11.27
N TYR A 80 22.70 -4.99 -12.14
CA TYR A 80 24.00 -5.49 -12.61
C TYR A 80 24.95 -5.76 -11.43
N VAL A 81 25.10 -4.78 -10.52
CA VAL A 81 25.97 -4.92 -9.34
C VAL A 81 25.45 -5.99 -8.38
N ILE A 82 24.12 -6.05 -8.18
CA ILE A 82 23.49 -7.05 -7.30
C ILE A 82 23.70 -8.45 -7.85
N LEU A 83 23.48 -8.67 -9.16
CA LEU A 83 23.64 -9.98 -9.79
C LEU A 83 25.11 -10.46 -9.74
N GLU A 84 26.07 -9.56 -9.93
CA GLU A 84 27.49 -9.91 -9.78
C GLU A 84 27.81 -10.38 -8.35
N LYS A 85 27.27 -9.72 -7.33
CA LYS A 85 27.46 -10.12 -5.93
C LYS A 85 26.67 -11.37 -5.54
N ALA A 86 25.45 -11.50 -6.05
CA ALA A 86 24.53 -12.58 -5.69
C ALA A 86 25.02 -13.96 -6.14
N LYS A 87 25.85 -14.03 -7.20
CA LYS A 87 26.46 -15.28 -7.68
C LYS A 87 27.19 -16.06 -6.58
N ASP A 88 27.91 -15.34 -5.71
CA ASP A 88 28.73 -15.94 -4.66
C ASP A 88 28.11 -15.83 -3.25
N GLU A 89 27.16 -14.91 -3.06
CA GLU A 89 26.59 -14.57 -1.75
C GLU A 89 25.17 -15.12 -1.52
N CYS A 90 24.46 -15.58 -2.55
CA CYS A 90 23.04 -15.98 -2.46
C CYS A 90 22.80 -17.46 -2.80
N SER A 91 21.70 -18.02 -2.28
CA SER A 91 21.19 -19.29 -2.77
C SER A 91 20.72 -19.19 -4.22
N ILE A 92 20.69 -20.32 -4.92
CA ILE A 92 20.22 -20.40 -6.32
C ILE A 92 18.81 -19.83 -6.46
N ASP A 93 17.89 -20.18 -5.55
CA ASP A 93 16.51 -19.69 -5.58
C ASP A 93 16.44 -18.16 -5.44
N LEU A 94 17.23 -17.59 -4.52
CA LEU A 94 17.28 -16.14 -4.35
C LEU A 94 17.88 -15.43 -5.56
N ASN A 95 18.93 -16.01 -6.15
CA ASN A 95 19.55 -15.47 -7.37
C ASN A 95 18.55 -15.48 -8.55
N ASN A 96 17.77 -16.55 -8.70
CA ASN A 96 16.70 -16.63 -9.70
C ASN A 96 15.61 -15.57 -9.50
N LEU A 97 15.23 -15.29 -8.25
CA LEU A 97 14.27 -14.22 -7.94
C LEU A 97 14.83 -12.83 -8.26
N ILE A 98 16.11 -12.59 -8.01
CA ILE A 98 16.79 -11.34 -8.36
C ILE A 98 16.83 -11.17 -9.88
N ALA A 99 17.18 -12.22 -10.62
CA ALA A 99 17.17 -12.21 -12.08
C ALA A 99 15.78 -11.88 -12.64
N LEU A 100 14.73 -12.52 -12.12
CA LEU A 100 13.35 -12.21 -12.50
C LEU A 100 12.98 -10.75 -12.23
N ALA A 101 13.41 -10.18 -11.09
CA ALA A 101 13.18 -8.77 -10.79
C ALA A 101 13.91 -7.83 -11.77
N CYS A 102 15.11 -8.21 -12.22
CA CYS A 102 15.85 -7.50 -13.26
C CYS A 102 15.09 -7.49 -14.60
N ASP A 103 14.59 -8.65 -15.04
CA ASP A 103 13.82 -8.78 -16.28
C ASP A 103 12.55 -7.93 -16.26
N ILE A 104 11.83 -7.94 -15.13
CA ILE A 104 10.64 -7.09 -14.93
C ILE A 104 11.02 -5.61 -15.05
N ASN A 105 12.08 -5.16 -14.38
CA ASN A 105 12.52 -3.78 -14.46
C ASN A 105 12.90 -3.37 -15.90
N GLN A 106 13.55 -4.27 -16.64
CA GLN A 106 13.91 -4.04 -18.03
C GLN A 106 12.66 -3.89 -18.92
N GLY A 107 11.66 -4.76 -18.75
CA GLY A 107 10.37 -4.63 -19.45
C GLY A 107 9.67 -3.30 -19.15
N VAL A 108 9.65 -2.88 -17.88
CA VAL A 108 9.10 -1.58 -17.47
C VAL A 108 9.88 -0.42 -18.07
N TYR A 109 11.22 -0.48 -18.07
CA TYR A 109 12.07 0.56 -18.68
C TYR A 109 11.77 0.73 -20.17
N HIS A 110 11.66 -0.37 -20.93
CA HIS A 110 11.34 -0.31 -22.36
C HIS A 110 9.94 0.24 -22.63
N ALA A 111 8.94 -0.20 -21.85
CA ALA A 111 7.58 0.34 -21.96
C ALA A 111 7.52 1.84 -21.64
N LEU A 112 8.25 2.28 -20.60
CA LEU A 112 8.37 3.70 -20.26
C LEU A 112 9.09 4.49 -21.36
N LYS A 113 10.15 3.93 -21.94
CA LYS A 113 10.89 4.55 -23.04
C LYS A 113 9.95 4.80 -24.23
N ALA A 114 9.19 3.79 -24.66
CA ALA A 114 8.19 3.94 -25.73
C ALA A 114 7.15 5.02 -25.39
N ALA A 115 6.61 5.00 -24.16
CA ALA A 115 5.62 5.98 -23.72
C ALA A 115 6.14 7.42 -23.61
N VAL A 116 7.43 7.62 -23.33
CA VAL A 116 8.05 8.95 -23.20
C VAL A 116 8.49 9.52 -24.53
N TYR A 117 8.92 8.67 -25.47
CA TYR A 117 9.47 9.08 -26.76
C TYR A 117 8.53 8.85 -27.95
N GLU A 118 7.30 8.38 -27.72
CA GLU A 118 6.27 8.12 -28.76
C GLU A 118 6.73 7.17 -29.89
N GLU A 119 7.48 6.13 -29.53
CA GLU A 119 7.84 5.01 -30.45
C GLU A 119 6.74 3.93 -30.50
#